data_AF-A0A7Y5G3I3-F1
#
_entry.id   AF-A0A7Y5G3I3-F1
#
_cell.length_a   1.000
_cell.length_b   1.000
_cell.length_c   1.000
_cell.angle_alpha   90.00
_cell.angle_beta   90.00
_cell.angle_gamma   90.00
#
_symmetry.space_group_name_H-M   'P 1'
#
loop_
_entity.id
_entity.type
_entity.pdbx_description
1 polymer ?
#
loop_
_entity_poly.entity_id
_entity_poly.type
_entity_poly.pdbx_seq_one_letter_code
_entity_poly.pdbx_strand_id
1 'polypeptide(L)'
;MPDTNKHWMVSFDTDRIKDYVFATNSLKEIRGASAILLKIEEQRPAKLENSNKIYGAGGGGAYFAEDQGSAEALTRRIENEFREKTETGSITAVWVEGTKTGDHSWYKALKSAAVRQMQKKKSSKAELAHLPLEPYMRPCASCGQLPAEKRFNEDRSGDLLCLACYKKREKGSEERYEGYLRKFKNHIGPSHAWYSARLPKDLNELGKVDGSGYVGFIKIDGNRMGMLFDEIDSP
;
A
#
# COMPACT_ATOMS: atom_id res chain seq x y z
N MET A 1 25.48 18.31 -25.03
CA MET A 1 24.12 17.98 -25.51
C MET A 1 23.62 16.83 -24.65
N PRO A 2 22.38 16.86 -24.12
CA PRO A 2 21.84 15.70 -23.43
C PRO A 2 21.84 14.52 -24.40
N ASP A 3 22.37 13.39 -23.93
CA ASP A 3 22.55 12.17 -24.71
C ASP A 3 21.17 11.55 -24.94
N THR A 4 20.55 11.80 -26.10
CA THR A 4 19.12 11.54 -26.39
C THR A 4 18.72 10.07 -26.33
N ASN A 5 19.68 9.16 -26.13
CA ASN A 5 19.45 7.73 -25.98
C ASN A 5 19.40 7.28 -24.52
N LYS A 6 19.68 8.15 -23.55
CA LYS A 6 19.61 7.77 -22.13
C LYS A 6 18.18 7.87 -21.63
N HIS A 7 17.78 6.84 -20.89
CA HIS A 7 16.49 6.75 -20.22
C HIS A 7 16.69 6.43 -18.76
N TRP A 8 15.95 7.13 -17.91
CA TRP A 8 15.91 6.89 -16.47
C TRP A 8 14.56 6.31 -16.12
N MET A 9 14.55 5.16 -15.46
CA MET A 9 13.33 4.51 -15.00
C MET A 9 13.34 4.44 -13.49
N VAL A 10 12.28 4.94 -12.87
CA VAL A 10 11.98 4.77 -11.46
C VAL A 10 11.00 3.61 -11.32
N SER A 11 11.36 2.63 -10.50
CA SER A 11 10.51 1.50 -10.15
C SER A 11 10.35 1.43 -8.65
N PHE A 12 9.14 1.13 -8.19
CA PHE A 12 8.86 0.99 -6.77
C PHE A 12 7.91 -0.16 -6.49
N ASP A 13 8.00 -0.67 -5.27
CA ASP A 13 7.11 -1.70 -4.76
C ASP A 13 6.91 -1.56 -3.25
N THR A 14 5.69 -1.76 -2.79
CA THR A 14 5.33 -1.67 -1.38
C THR A 14 5.90 -2.86 -0.63
N ASP A 15 6.54 -2.60 0.51
CA ASP A 15 7.14 -3.64 1.33
C ASP A 15 6.10 -4.18 2.30
N ARG A 16 5.96 -5.52 2.33
CA ARG A 16 5.14 -6.26 3.29
C ARG A 16 3.78 -5.62 3.57
N ILE A 17 3.04 -5.29 2.50
CA ILE A 17 1.73 -4.62 2.59
C ILE A 17 0.77 -5.30 3.58
N LYS A 18 0.86 -6.64 3.70
CA LYS A 18 0.07 -7.44 4.64
C LYS A 18 0.41 -7.13 6.10
N ASP A 19 1.68 -6.94 6.43
CA ASP A 19 2.11 -6.62 7.80
C ASP A 19 1.55 -5.26 8.20
N TYR A 20 1.53 -4.30 7.27
CA TYR A 20 0.89 -3.01 7.51
C TYR A 20 -0.63 -3.13 7.67
N VAL A 21 -1.32 -3.83 6.77
CA VAL A 21 -2.79 -3.94 6.78
C VAL A 21 -3.30 -4.75 7.97
N PHE A 22 -2.60 -5.84 8.31
CA PHE A 22 -2.97 -6.78 9.37
C PHE A 22 -2.14 -6.64 10.64
N ALA A 23 -1.50 -5.48 10.85
CA ALA A 23 -0.83 -5.14 12.11
C ALA A 23 -1.75 -5.19 13.35
N THR A 24 -3.07 -5.26 13.13
CA THR A 24 -4.12 -5.30 14.15
C THR A 24 -5.21 -6.27 13.71
N ASN A 25 -5.97 -6.79 14.66
CA ASN A 25 -7.16 -7.61 14.39
C ASN A 25 -8.45 -6.76 14.28
N SER A 26 -8.34 -5.44 14.36
CA SER A 26 -9.49 -4.54 14.37
C SER A 26 -9.99 -4.28 12.95
N LEU A 27 -11.22 -4.68 12.62
CA LEU A 27 -11.78 -4.50 11.27
C LEU A 27 -11.83 -3.04 10.81
N LYS A 28 -12.07 -2.11 11.74
CA LYS A 28 -12.04 -0.66 11.46
C LYS A 28 -10.65 -0.22 10.98
N GLU A 29 -9.59 -0.69 11.62
CA GLU A 29 -8.22 -0.33 11.25
C GLU A 29 -7.74 -1.07 10.01
N ILE A 30 -8.09 -2.35 9.83
CA ILE A 30 -7.80 -3.10 8.59
C ILE A 30 -8.43 -2.38 7.39
N ARG A 31 -9.69 -1.96 7.52
CA ARG A 31 -10.40 -1.18 6.48
C ARG A 31 -9.69 0.14 6.21
N GLY A 32 -9.37 0.89 7.25
CA GLY A 32 -8.68 2.17 7.08
C GLY A 32 -7.28 2.04 6.51
N ALA A 33 -6.52 1.01 6.88
CA ALA A 33 -5.21 0.72 6.30
C ALA A 33 -5.32 0.51 4.78
N SER A 34 -6.27 -0.33 4.35
CA SER A 34 -6.55 -0.55 2.93
C SER A 34 -6.95 0.74 2.21
N ALA A 35 -7.83 1.54 2.81
CA ALA A 35 -8.27 2.80 2.22
C ALA A 35 -7.16 3.87 2.15
N ILE A 36 -6.25 3.93 3.13
CA ILE A 36 -5.05 4.79 3.07
C ILE A 36 -4.20 4.41 1.86
N LEU A 37 -3.96 3.11 1.65
CA LEU A 37 -3.18 2.61 0.51
C LEU A 37 -3.85 2.95 -0.83
N LEU A 38 -5.16 2.73 -0.95
CA LEU A 38 -5.92 3.12 -2.14
C LEU A 38 -5.83 4.63 -2.40
N LYS A 39 -5.98 5.47 -1.37
CA LYS A 39 -5.85 6.92 -1.49
C LYS A 39 -4.44 7.35 -1.93
N ILE A 40 -3.39 6.62 -1.50
CA ILE A 40 -2.03 6.83 -2.01
C ILE A 40 -1.97 6.54 -3.50
N GLU A 41 -2.50 5.39 -3.93
CA GLU A 41 -2.48 4.98 -5.34
C GLU A 41 -3.30 5.92 -6.23
N GLU A 42 -4.50 6.32 -5.81
CA GLU A 42 -5.38 7.23 -6.56
C GLU A 42 -4.76 8.64 -6.72
N GLN A 43 -4.06 9.13 -5.70
CA GLN A 43 -3.42 10.45 -5.74
C GLN A 43 -2.08 10.46 -6.48
N ARG A 44 -1.46 9.28 -6.68
CA ARG A 44 -0.12 9.17 -7.24
C ARG A 44 -0.04 9.65 -8.70
N PRO A 45 -0.93 9.28 -9.64
CA PRO A 45 -0.90 9.80 -11.00
C PRO A 45 -0.94 11.33 -11.09
N ALA A 46 -1.85 11.98 -10.35
CA ALA A 46 -1.99 13.44 -10.36
C ALA A 46 -0.78 14.17 -9.78
N LYS A 47 -0.11 13.58 -8.78
CA LYS A 47 1.09 14.15 -8.17
C LYS A 47 2.35 13.97 -9.00
N LEU A 48 2.35 12.98 -9.90
CA LEU A 48 3.48 12.61 -10.76
C LEU A 48 3.33 13.19 -12.18
N GLU A 49 2.76 14.39 -12.33
CA GLU A 49 2.47 15.08 -13.61
C GLU A 49 3.44 14.71 -14.75
N ASN A 50 2.89 14.36 -15.92
CA ASN A 50 3.60 14.11 -17.18
C ASN A 50 4.78 13.11 -17.16
N SER A 51 4.90 12.27 -16.13
CA SER A 51 5.80 11.12 -16.20
C SER A 51 5.19 10.05 -17.12
N ASN A 52 5.98 9.53 -18.07
CA ASN A 52 5.59 8.42 -18.94
C ASN A 52 5.38 7.16 -18.08
N LYS A 53 4.19 7.03 -17.49
CA LYS A 53 3.79 5.90 -16.66
C LYS A 53 3.88 4.63 -17.50
N ILE A 54 4.70 3.71 -17.04
CA ILE A 54 4.83 2.39 -17.64
C ILE A 54 3.70 1.49 -17.12
N TYR A 55 3.63 1.36 -15.78
CA TYR A 55 2.53 0.66 -15.11
C TYR A 55 2.39 1.14 -13.66
N GLY A 56 1.25 0.84 -13.04
CA GLY A 56 1.07 1.04 -11.60
C GLY A 56 -0.19 0.36 -11.10
N ALA A 57 -0.03 -0.66 -10.26
CA ALA A 57 -1.11 -1.44 -9.65
C ALA A 57 -0.59 -2.23 -8.43
N GLY A 58 -1.45 -2.44 -7.43
CA GLY A 58 -1.21 -3.42 -6.35
C GLY A 58 -0.03 -3.11 -5.44
N GLY A 59 0.26 -1.84 -5.19
CA GLY A 59 1.38 -1.39 -4.36
C GLY A 59 2.70 -1.17 -5.12
N GLY A 60 2.79 -1.52 -6.40
CA GLY A 60 3.99 -1.33 -7.23
C GLY A 60 3.75 -0.54 -8.52
N GLY A 61 4.82 -0.04 -9.13
CA GLY A 61 4.74 0.73 -10.37
C GLY A 61 6.09 1.13 -10.94
N ALA A 62 6.06 1.62 -12.18
CA ALA A 62 7.24 2.14 -12.86
C ALA A 62 6.92 3.35 -13.75
N TYR A 63 7.85 4.30 -13.79
CA TYR A 63 7.73 5.58 -14.48
C TYR A 63 9.07 5.94 -15.11
N PHE A 64 9.07 6.57 -16.29
CA PHE A 64 10.27 7.22 -16.80
C PHE A 64 10.45 8.62 -16.17
N ALA A 65 11.71 9.01 -16.02
CA ALA A 65 12.16 10.33 -15.62
C ALA A 65 13.02 10.95 -16.73
N GLU A 66 13.08 12.29 -16.75
CA GLU A 66 13.76 13.06 -17.80
C GLU A 66 15.29 12.98 -17.68
N ASP A 67 15.79 12.85 -16.45
CA ASP A 67 17.21 12.87 -16.11
C ASP A 67 17.46 12.17 -14.76
N GLN A 68 18.73 12.02 -14.40
CA GLN A 68 19.10 11.38 -13.13
C GLN A 68 18.58 12.14 -11.90
N GLY A 69 18.68 13.47 -11.89
CA GLY A 69 18.23 14.31 -10.78
C GLY A 69 16.72 14.21 -10.56
N SER A 70 15.93 14.21 -11.63
CA SER A 70 14.49 13.99 -11.56
C SER A 70 14.15 12.56 -11.09
N ALA A 71 14.90 11.54 -11.52
CA ALA A 71 14.72 10.16 -11.06
C ALA A 71 15.01 9.99 -9.56
N GLU A 72 16.09 10.61 -9.06
CA GLU A 72 16.46 10.63 -7.65
C GLU A 72 15.41 11.37 -6.80
N ALA A 73 14.97 12.54 -7.26
CA ALA A 73 13.95 13.33 -6.58
C ALA A 73 12.62 12.55 -6.50
N LEU A 74 12.21 11.91 -7.59
CA LEU A 74 11.01 11.08 -7.66
C LEU A 74 11.08 9.89 -6.69
N THR A 75 12.23 9.19 -6.64
CA THR A 75 12.48 8.08 -5.72
C THR A 75 12.26 8.52 -4.26
N ARG A 76 12.89 9.64 -3.85
CA ARG A 76 12.76 10.17 -2.49
C ARG A 76 11.32 10.61 -2.18
N ARG A 77 10.66 11.25 -3.14
CA ARG A 77 9.27 11.72 -2.99
C ARG A 77 8.32 10.56 -2.74
N ILE A 78 8.46 9.45 -3.49
CA ILE A 78 7.64 8.25 -3.32
C ILE A 78 7.82 7.65 -1.92
N GLU A 79 9.06 7.53 -1.46
CA GLU A 79 9.36 6.95 -0.13
C GLU A 79 8.86 7.85 1.01
N ASN A 80 9.08 9.16 0.93
CA ASN A 80 8.63 10.12 1.94
C ASN A 80 7.11 10.19 2.03
N GLU A 81 6.41 10.33 0.90
CA GLU A 81 4.95 10.39 0.88
C GLU A 81 4.32 9.11 1.49
N PHE A 82 4.88 7.95 1.16
CA PHE A 82 4.39 6.69 1.69
C PHE A 82 4.58 6.62 3.21
N ARG A 83 5.75 7.02 3.71
CA ARG A 83 6.05 7.08 5.14
C ARG A 83 5.13 8.06 5.87
N GLU A 84 4.96 9.27 5.37
CA GLU A 84 4.09 10.29 5.98
C GLU A 84 2.62 9.85 6.09
N LYS A 85 2.14 9.13 5.08
CA LYS A 85 0.74 8.69 5.04
C LYS A 85 0.48 7.42 5.85
N THR A 86 1.45 6.50 5.90
CA THR A 86 1.27 5.20 6.54
C THR A 86 1.87 5.10 7.94
N GLU A 87 2.81 5.98 8.30
CA GLU A 87 3.63 5.99 9.53
C GLU A 87 4.53 4.76 9.70
N THR A 88 3.97 3.56 9.56
CA THR A 88 4.65 2.28 9.75
C THR A 88 4.79 1.46 8.47
N GLY A 89 4.06 1.81 7.42
CA GLY A 89 4.23 1.18 6.12
C GLY A 89 5.57 1.58 5.51
N SER A 90 6.13 0.69 4.69
CA SER A 90 7.31 1.02 3.89
C SER A 90 7.09 0.68 2.42
N ILE A 91 7.78 1.44 1.58
CA ILE A 91 7.87 1.25 0.14
C ILE A 91 9.35 1.30 -0.23
N THR A 92 9.74 0.52 -1.23
CA THR A 92 11.08 0.58 -1.80
C THR A 92 10.99 1.16 -3.19
N ALA A 93 11.62 2.32 -3.40
CA ALA A 93 11.79 2.89 -4.73
C ALA A 93 13.27 2.83 -5.15
N VAL A 94 13.52 2.56 -6.43
CA VAL A 94 14.85 2.55 -7.05
C VAL A 94 14.77 3.25 -8.40
N TRP A 95 15.89 3.76 -8.87
CA TRP A 95 16.02 4.26 -10.23
C TRP A 95 17.17 3.56 -10.94
N VAL A 96 17.05 3.41 -12.25
CA VAL A 96 18.07 2.83 -13.12
C VAL A 96 18.21 3.64 -14.40
N GLU A 97 19.42 3.67 -14.93
CA GLU A 97 19.74 4.24 -16.24
C GLU A 97 19.84 3.11 -17.27
N GLY A 98 19.35 3.37 -18.48
CA GLY A 98 19.57 2.52 -19.64
C GLY A 98 19.74 3.34 -20.90
N THR A 99 20.45 2.77 -21.88
CA THR A 99 20.64 3.39 -23.19
C THR A 99 19.76 2.69 -24.21
N LYS A 100 18.89 3.42 -24.90
CA LYS A 100 18.03 2.90 -25.95
C LYS A 100 18.88 2.41 -27.11
N THR A 101 18.78 1.12 -27.40
CA THR A 101 19.33 0.47 -28.59
C THR A 101 18.23 0.32 -29.64
N GLY A 102 18.60 0.00 -30.88
CA GLY A 102 17.65 -0.15 -31.99
C GLY A 102 16.70 -1.36 -31.89
N ASP A 103 16.90 -2.24 -30.91
CA ASP A 103 16.09 -3.43 -30.64
C ASP A 103 15.40 -3.34 -29.27
N HIS A 104 14.45 -4.23 -28.96
CA HIS A 104 13.71 -4.19 -27.68
C HIS A 104 14.53 -4.67 -26.46
N SER A 105 15.80 -5.07 -26.67
CA SER A 105 16.63 -5.66 -25.62
C SER A 105 17.02 -4.65 -24.53
N TRP A 106 17.15 -3.36 -24.86
CA TRP A 106 17.48 -2.32 -23.87
C TRP A 106 16.44 -2.22 -22.75
N TYR A 107 15.14 -2.31 -23.11
CA TYR A 107 14.07 -2.19 -22.13
C TYR A 107 14.03 -3.41 -21.21
N LYS A 108 14.28 -4.61 -21.76
CA LYS A 108 14.44 -5.84 -20.97
C LYS A 108 15.61 -5.73 -20.00
N ALA A 109 16.76 -5.23 -20.45
CA ALA A 109 17.92 -5.00 -19.60
C ALA A 109 17.64 -3.97 -18.50
N LEU A 110 16.92 -2.89 -18.83
CA LEU A 110 16.50 -1.85 -17.89
C LEU A 110 15.56 -2.42 -16.80
N LYS A 111 14.54 -3.20 -17.19
CA LYS A 111 13.66 -3.93 -16.26
C LYS A 111 14.47 -4.84 -15.33
N SER A 112 15.35 -5.68 -15.88
CA SER A 112 16.18 -6.59 -15.08
C SER A 112 17.10 -5.85 -14.10
N ALA A 113 17.66 -4.71 -14.51
CA ALA A 113 18.47 -3.86 -13.64
C ALA A 113 17.63 -3.30 -12.47
N ALA A 114 16.42 -2.81 -12.74
CA ALA A 114 15.52 -2.29 -11.71
C ALA A 114 15.12 -3.37 -10.71
N VAL A 115 14.76 -4.57 -11.18
CA VAL A 115 14.42 -5.71 -10.31
C VAL A 115 15.60 -6.07 -9.41
N ARG A 116 16.81 -6.17 -9.97
CA ARG A 116 18.02 -6.49 -9.19
C ARG A 116 18.32 -5.43 -8.14
N GLN A 117 18.24 -4.16 -8.49
CA GLN A 117 18.46 -3.06 -7.54
C GLN A 117 17.39 -3.06 -6.45
N MET A 118 16.13 -3.29 -6.80
CA MET A 118 15.02 -3.35 -5.85
C MET A 118 15.20 -4.50 -4.87
N GLN A 119 15.54 -5.70 -5.34
CA GLN A 119 15.82 -6.86 -4.48
C GLN A 119 16.96 -6.57 -3.51
N LYS A 120 18.06 -5.96 -3.99
CA LYS A 120 19.19 -5.56 -3.15
C LYS A 120 18.77 -4.52 -2.09
N LYS A 121 18.00 -3.50 -2.48
CA LYS A 121 17.52 -2.47 -1.54
C LYS A 121 16.58 -3.06 -0.50
N LYS A 122 15.64 -3.94 -0.91
CA LYS A 122 14.73 -4.63 0.02
C LYS A 122 15.47 -5.54 1.00
N SER A 123 16.45 -6.33 0.54
CA SER A 123 17.22 -7.22 1.42
C SER A 123 18.16 -6.47 2.36
N SER A 124 18.57 -5.25 2.00
CA SER A 124 19.40 -4.40 2.86
C SER A 124 18.63 -3.70 3.98
N LYS A 125 17.29 -3.67 3.93
CA LYS A 125 16.49 -3.07 5.00
C LYS A 125 16.60 -3.96 6.24
N ALA A 126 17.24 -3.44 7.28
CA ALA A 126 17.30 -4.10 8.57
C ALA A 126 15.87 -4.33 9.07
N GLU A 127 15.54 -5.58 9.39
CA GLU A 127 14.25 -5.92 9.98
C GLU A 127 14.27 -5.51 11.46
N LEU A 128 13.83 -4.28 11.76
CA LEU A 128 13.40 -3.97 13.13
C LEU A 128 12.00 -4.57 13.30
N ALA A 129 11.96 -5.82 13.74
CA ALA A 129 10.71 -6.53 14.01
C ALA A 129 9.87 -5.82 15.09
N HIS A 130 10.53 -5.17 16.06
CA HIS A 130 9.90 -4.39 17.12
C HIS A 130 10.78 -3.22 17.55
N LEU A 131 10.15 -2.05 17.76
CA LEU A 131 10.79 -0.95 18.46
C LEU A 131 10.86 -1.33 19.95
N PRO A 132 12.04 -1.38 20.59
CA PRO A 132 12.11 -1.60 22.03
C PRO A 132 11.35 -0.47 22.73
N LEU A 133 10.33 -0.83 23.50
CA LEU A 133 9.56 0.12 24.29
C LEU A 133 10.17 0.18 25.68
N GLU A 134 10.46 1.39 26.14
CA GLU A 134 10.91 1.60 27.51
C GLU A 134 9.77 1.29 28.50
N PRO A 135 10.05 0.81 29.72
CA PRO A 135 9.03 0.41 30.69
C PRO A 135 8.01 1.51 31.06
N TYR A 136 8.38 2.78 30.90
CA TYR A 136 7.49 3.93 31.17
C TYR A 136 6.62 4.33 29.97
N MET A 137 6.84 3.73 28.79
CA MET A 137 6.02 3.95 27.61
C MET A 137 4.82 3.01 27.64
N ARG A 138 3.64 3.54 27.34
CA ARG A 138 2.43 2.73 27.16
C ARG A 138 2.40 2.19 25.72
N PRO A 139 2.32 0.87 25.49
CA PRO A 139 2.12 0.33 24.15
C PRO A 139 0.75 0.74 23.58
N CYS A 140 0.67 0.85 22.26
CA CYS A 140 -0.56 1.06 21.52
C CYS A 140 -1.58 -0.03 21.87
N ALA A 141 -2.80 0.37 22.25
CA ALA A 141 -3.86 -0.55 22.63
C ALA A 141 -4.34 -1.45 21.48
N SER A 142 -4.02 -1.11 20.22
CA SER A 142 -4.41 -1.91 19.07
C SER A 142 -3.30 -2.82 18.52
N CYS A 143 -2.15 -2.27 18.10
CA CYS A 143 -1.09 -3.09 17.53
C CYS A 143 -0.10 -3.65 18.57
N GLY A 144 0.01 -3.03 19.76
CA GLY A 144 1.02 -3.39 20.76
C GLY A 144 2.49 -3.16 20.35
N GLN A 145 2.76 -2.73 19.12
CA GLN A 145 4.13 -2.65 18.56
C GLN A 145 4.82 -1.29 18.74
N LEU A 146 4.05 -0.23 18.97
CA LEU A 146 4.54 1.15 19.04
C LEU A 146 4.02 1.84 20.31
N PRO A 147 4.69 2.89 20.80
CA PRO A 147 4.17 3.68 21.90
C PRO A 147 2.85 4.35 21.50
N ALA A 148 1.93 4.43 22.45
CA ALA A 148 0.68 5.16 22.28
C ALA A 148 0.94 6.67 22.33
N GLU A 149 0.31 7.41 21.41
CA GLU A 149 0.50 8.86 21.25
C GLU A 149 -0.81 9.63 21.40
N LYS A 150 -1.93 9.07 20.95
CA LYS A 150 -3.22 9.77 20.89
C LYS A 150 -4.35 8.92 21.46
N ARG A 151 -5.30 9.58 22.14
CA ARG A 151 -6.55 8.95 22.54
C ARG A 151 -7.57 9.07 21.40
N PHE A 152 -8.21 7.95 21.06
CA PHE A 152 -9.30 7.93 20.09
C PHE A 152 -10.65 8.04 20.80
N ASN A 153 -11.28 9.21 20.73
CA ASN A 153 -12.51 9.52 21.47
C ASN A 153 -13.79 9.39 20.62
N GLU A 154 -13.68 9.18 19.31
CA GLU A 154 -14.83 9.12 18.41
C GLU A 154 -15.61 7.80 18.52
N ASP A 155 -15.03 6.79 19.15
CA ASP A 155 -15.73 5.57 19.54
C ASP A 155 -15.75 5.41 21.07
N ARG A 156 -16.61 4.50 21.54
CA ARG A 156 -16.75 4.23 22.98
C ARG A 156 -15.53 3.52 23.61
N SER A 157 -14.49 3.22 22.84
CA SER A 157 -13.30 2.54 23.39
C SER A 157 -12.45 3.49 24.23
N GLY A 158 -12.29 4.74 23.79
CA GLY A 158 -11.35 5.67 24.41
C GLY A 158 -9.90 5.16 24.35
N ASP A 159 -9.56 4.29 23.40
CA ASP A 159 -8.26 3.63 23.31
C ASP A 159 -7.12 4.64 23.11
N LEU A 160 -5.97 4.36 23.72
CA LEU A 160 -4.72 5.06 23.45
C LEU A 160 -3.94 4.34 22.36
N LEU A 161 -3.74 5.00 21.22
CA LEU A 161 -3.23 4.42 19.98
C LEU A 161 -1.93 5.12 19.56
N CYS A 162 -1.04 4.40 18.88
CA CYS A 162 0.04 5.01 18.11
C CYS A 162 -0.52 5.77 16.91
N LEU A 163 0.28 6.66 16.31
CA LEU A 163 -0.18 7.50 15.20
C LEU A 163 -0.69 6.69 14.00
N ALA A 164 -0.03 5.56 13.68
CA ALA A 164 -0.45 4.67 12.60
C ALA A 164 -1.84 4.06 12.84
N CYS A 165 -2.08 3.51 14.03
CA CYS A 165 -3.37 2.92 14.36
C CYS A 165 -4.47 3.98 14.48
N TYR A 166 -4.13 5.17 14.99
CA TYR A 166 -5.04 6.31 15.03
C TYR A 166 -5.52 6.68 13.61
N LYS A 167 -4.59 6.92 12.67
CA LYS A 167 -4.92 7.27 11.27
C LYS A 167 -5.75 6.18 10.59
N LYS A 168 -5.40 4.91 10.80
CA LYS A 168 -6.18 3.76 10.30
C LYS A 168 -7.59 3.74 10.87
N ARG A 169 -7.75 4.02 12.16
CA ARG A 169 -9.07 3.99 12.82
C ARG A 169 -9.96 5.14 12.35
N GLU A 170 -9.42 6.35 12.27
CA GLU A 170 -10.08 7.54 11.71
C GLU A 170 -10.56 7.26 10.28
N LYS A 171 -9.64 6.86 9.40
CA LYS A 171 -9.99 6.55 8.00
C LYS A 171 -10.98 5.38 7.89
N GLY A 172 -10.84 4.37 8.73
CA GLY A 172 -11.73 3.21 8.77
C GLY A 172 -13.17 3.54 9.17
N SER A 173 -13.36 4.56 10.01
CA SER A 173 -14.66 5.08 10.40
C SER A 173 -15.35 5.80 9.24
N GLU A 174 -14.63 6.67 8.52
CA GLU A 174 -15.13 7.33 7.29
C GLU A 174 -15.57 6.29 6.24
N GLU A 175 -14.69 5.33 5.94
CA GLU A 175 -14.89 4.32 4.90
C GLU A 175 -16.00 3.32 5.22
N ARG A 176 -16.42 3.25 6.49
CA ARG A 176 -17.55 2.40 6.89
C ARG A 176 -18.83 2.74 6.13
N TYR A 177 -19.05 4.04 5.90
CA TYR A 177 -20.28 4.55 5.31
C TYR A 177 -20.08 5.02 3.87
N GLU A 178 -18.90 5.54 3.54
CA GLU A 178 -18.67 6.18 2.24
C GLU A 178 -17.86 5.32 1.25
N GLY A 179 -17.24 4.25 1.75
CA GLY A 179 -16.29 3.42 1.00
C GLY A 179 -16.94 2.36 0.12
N TYR A 180 -16.25 1.22 -0.02
CA TYR A 180 -16.64 0.12 -0.92
C TYR A 180 -18.09 -0.35 -0.71
N LEU A 181 -18.56 -0.44 0.54
CA LEU A 181 -19.92 -0.89 0.83
C LEU A 181 -20.97 0.00 0.16
N ARG A 182 -20.76 1.33 0.14
CA ARG A 182 -21.69 2.26 -0.52
C ARG A 182 -21.68 2.04 -2.03
N LYS A 183 -20.50 1.92 -2.63
CA LYS A 183 -20.35 1.61 -4.07
C LYS A 183 -21.06 0.30 -4.42
N PHE A 184 -20.89 -0.73 -3.58
CA PHE A 184 -21.53 -2.02 -3.72
C PHE A 184 -23.06 -1.93 -3.62
N LYS A 185 -23.59 -1.25 -2.59
CA LYS A 185 -25.04 -1.03 -2.41
C LYS A 185 -25.67 -0.28 -3.58
N ASN A 186 -24.98 0.74 -4.10
CA ASN A 186 -25.42 1.48 -5.26
C ASN A 186 -25.46 0.60 -6.52
N HIS A 187 -24.52 -0.33 -6.66
CA HIS A 187 -24.46 -1.24 -7.80
C HIS A 187 -25.58 -2.31 -7.77
N ILE A 188 -25.83 -2.93 -6.61
CA ILE A 188 -26.87 -3.98 -6.50
C ILE A 188 -28.29 -3.42 -6.44
N GLY A 189 -28.45 -2.14 -6.06
CA GLY A 189 -29.74 -1.47 -5.92
C GLY A 189 -30.56 -1.93 -4.70
N PRO A 190 -31.63 -1.19 -4.37
CA PRO A 190 -32.44 -1.41 -3.16
C PRO A 190 -33.22 -2.73 -3.15
N SER A 191 -33.49 -3.31 -4.32
CA SER A 191 -34.25 -4.54 -4.46
C SER A 191 -33.46 -5.80 -4.09
N HIS A 192 -32.13 -5.70 -3.99
CA HIS A 192 -31.27 -6.84 -3.69
C HIS A 192 -31.21 -7.11 -2.19
N ALA A 193 -31.24 -8.39 -1.78
CA ALA A 193 -31.26 -8.80 -0.37
C ALA A 193 -30.10 -8.24 0.46
N TRP A 194 -28.96 -7.95 -0.18
CA TRP A 194 -27.76 -7.40 0.47
C TRP A 194 -27.76 -5.88 0.64
N TYR A 195 -28.76 -5.17 0.13
CA TYR A 195 -28.82 -3.71 0.28
C TYR A 195 -28.96 -3.27 1.74
N SER A 196 -29.74 -4.02 2.52
CA SER A 196 -29.95 -3.79 3.95
C SER A 196 -28.82 -4.34 4.83
N ALA A 197 -27.85 -5.05 4.25
CA ALA A 197 -26.73 -5.63 5.01
C ALA A 197 -25.91 -4.55 5.72
N ARG A 198 -25.48 -4.87 6.94
CA ARG A 198 -24.62 -4.00 7.76
C ARG A 198 -23.25 -4.65 7.89
N LEU A 199 -22.20 -3.82 7.81
CA LEU A 199 -20.85 -4.31 8.09
C LEU A 199 -20.74 -4.66 9.57
N PRO A 200 -20.11 -5.80 9.90
CA PRO A 200 -19.79 -6.16 11.27
C PRO A 200 -18.84 -5.14 11.89
N LYS A 201 -18.88 -5.00 13.21
CA LYS A 201 -17.96 -4.16 13.99
C LYS A 201 -16.59 -4.81 14.11
N ASP A 202 -16.54 -6.13 14.30
CA ASP A 202 -15.33 -6.92 14.46
C ASP A 202 -15.53 -8.36 13.92
N LEU A 203 -14.47 -9.16 13.95
CA LEU A 203 -14.51 -10.55 13.51
C LEU A 203 -15.38 -11.44 14.41
N ASN A 204 -15.58 -11.07 15.69
CA ASN A 204 -16.39 -11.86 16.61
C ASN A 204 -17.88 -11.76 16.27
N GLU A 205 -18.34 -10.62 15.75
CA GLU A 205 -19.70 -10.48 15.24
C GLU A 205 -19.98 -11.45 14.09
N LEU A 206 -19.00 -11.67 13.21
CA LEU A 206 -19.11 -12.64 12.12
C LEU A 206 -19.17 -14.09 12.62
N GLY A 207 -18.28 -14.47 13.55
CA GLY A 207 -18.26 -15.83 14.11
C GLY A 207 -19.50 -16.20 14.91
N LYS A 208 -20.34 -15.22 15.30
CA LYS A 208 -21.62 -15.45 15.96
C LYS A 208 -22.78 -15.73 14.99
N VAL A 209 -22.62 -15.43 13.70
CA VAL A 209 -23.73 -15.54 12.72
C VAL A 209 -24.18 -16.99 12.53
N ASP A 210 -23.23 -17.93 12.50
CA ASP A 210 -23.51 -19.37 12.36
C ASP A 210 -23.35 -20.15 13.69
N GLY A 211 -22.99 -19.46 14.77
CA GLY A 211 -22.76 -20.05 16.10
C GLY A 211 -21.48 -20.89 16.22
N SER A 212 -20.68 -21.01 15.17
CA SER A 212 -19.46 -21.84 15.16
C SER A 212 -18.30 -21.14 15.87
N GLY A 213 -18.32 -19.81 15.93
CA GLY A 213 -17.19 -19.00 16.39
C GLY A 213 -16.06 -18.86 15.36
N TYR A 214 -16.17 -19.49 14.20
CA TYR A 214 -15.17 -19.44 13.13
C TYR A 214 -15.55 -18.44 12.04
N VAL A 215 -14.54 -17.91 11.36
CA VAL A 215 -14.70 -17.02 10.20
C VAL A 215 -13.90 -17.59 9.04
N GLY A 216 -14.56 -17.82 7.91
CA GLY A 216 -13.89 -18.21 6.66
C GLY A 216 -13.24 -17.01 5.97
N PHE A 217 -12.00 -17.16 5.52
CA PHE A 217 -11.28 -16.17 4.71
C PHE A 217 -10.95 -16.75 3.34
N ILE A 218 -11.36 -16.06 2.27
CA ILE A 218 -11.08 -16.47 0.89
C ILE A 218 -10.03 -15.53 0.31
N LYS A 219 -8.87 -16.09 -0.07
CA LYS A 219 -7.84 -15.40 -0.86
C LYS A 219 -7.86 -15.94 -2.28
N ILE A 220 -7.95 -15.05 -3.26
CA ILE A 220 -7.84 -15.38 -4.68
C ILE A 220 -6.59 -14.67 -5.21
N ASP A 221 -5.81 -15.35 -6.05
CA ASP A 221 -4.57 -14.83 -6.64
C ASP A 221 -4.46 -15.24 -8.11
N GLY A 222 -3.90 -14.37 -8.94
CA GLY A 222 -3.72 -14.63 -10.36
C GLY A 222 -2.54 -15.56 -10.60
N ASN A 223 -2.75 -16.65 -11.34
CA ASN A 223 -1.67 -17.56 -11.68
C ASN A 223 -0.72 -16.92 -12.70
N ARG A 224 0.59 -16.97 -12.41
CA ARG A 224 1.67 -16.64 -13.37
C ARG A 224 1.63 -15.21 -13.92
N MET A 225 1.08 -14.25 -13.16
CA MET A 225 0.98 -12.85 -13.59
C MET A 225 2.33 -12.25 -14.03
N GLY A 226 3.44 -12.62 -13.39
CA GLY A 226 4.78 -12.13 -13.76
C GLY A 226 5.22 -12.53 -15.17
N MET A 227 4.91 -13.75 -15.62
CA MET A 227 5.25 -14.19 -16.98
C MET A 227 4.44 -13.45 -18.03
N LEU A 228 3.17 -13.18 -17.75
CA LEU A 228 2.32 -12.37 -18.63
C LEU A 228 2.88 -10.95 -18.79
N PHE A 229 3.44 -10.35 -17.73
CA PHE A 229 4.08 -9.03 -17.81
C PHE A 229 5.40 -9.03 -18.61
N ASP A 230 6.08 -10.17 -18.71
CA ASP A 230 7.30 -10.28 -19.50
C ASP A 230 7.03 -10.45 -21.00
N GLU A 231 5.84 -10.93 -21.36
CA GLU A 231 5.37 -11.10 -22.74
C GLU A 231 4.78 -9.81 -23.34
N ILE A 232 4.51 -8.78 -22.52
CA ILE A 232 4.02 -7.49 -23.02
C ILE A 232 5.16 -6.72 -23.69
N ASP A 233 4.95 -6.34 -24.95
CA ASP A 233 5.89 -5.55 -25.74
C ASP A 233 6.20 -4.20 -25.07
N SER A 234 7.41 -3.70 -25.35
CA SER A 234 7.88 -2.42 -24.78
C SER A 234 7.03 -1.26 -25.33
N PRO A 235 6.70 -0.24 -24.52
CA PRO A 235 6.15 1.00 -25.06
C PRO A 235 7.13 1.75 -25.98
#